data_AF-A0A074WGR1-F1
#
_entry.id   AF-A0A074WGR1-F1
#
_cell.length_a   1.000
_cell.length_b   1.000
_cell.length_c   1.000
_cell.angle_alpha   90.00
_cell.angle_beta   90.00
_cell.angle_gamma   90.00
#
_symmetry.space_group_name_H-M   'P 1'
#
loop_
_entity.id
_entity.type
_entity.pdbx_description
1 polymer ?
#
loop_
_entity_poly.entity_id
_entity_poly.type
_entity_poly.pdbx_seq_one_letter_code
_entity_poly.pdbx_strand_id
1 'polypeptide(L)'
;GGWESITYPKGTGANLHEYPKGTGENLHEYNAPPGGWGSVDYSKGGAAPAKCPEAPKMAGSPFTFTSYYEVKATPDQVVNGTTPTGGLAGASGLFKIGINSELNLICYNIEIYNFRGDYSSPAATATHIHEAAKGASGPPRIAFPNPVDVGNGVRRSVGCQQGPFKTGLLANGKDTADGFHISQIEKNPAGFFADTHSSLAVPGAVRGQLA
;
A
#
# COMPACT_ATOMS: atom_id res chain seq x y z
N GLY A 1 11.13 -35.56 -0.03
CA GLY A 1 10.35 -35.08 -1.19
C GLY A 1 8.95 -34.80 -0.71
N GLY A 2 8.27 -33.74 -1.07
CA GLY A 2 8.57 -32.60 -1.92
C GLY A 2 7.42 -31.62 -1.65
N TRP A 3 7.71 -30.32 -1.57
CA TRP A 3 6.67 -29.31 -1.45
C TRP A 3 5.95 -29.23 -2.79
N GLU A 4 4.70 -29.68 -2.85
CA GLU A 4 3.89 -29.53 -4.05
C GLU A 4 3.54 -28.05 -4.25
N SER A 5 3.98 -27.54 -5.39
CA SER A 5 3.61 -26.25 -5.95
C SER A 5 2.07 -26.15 -6.06
N ILE A 6 1.46 -25.28 -5.24
CA ILE A 6 0.08 -24.86 -5.48
C ILE A 6 0.06 -24.10 -6.81
N THR A 7 -0.48 -24.75 -7.82
CA THR A 7 -0.64 -24.17 -9.15
C THR A 7 -1.99 -23.45 -9.16
N TYR A 8 -1.98 -22.12 -9.30
CA TYR A 8 -3.22 -21.38 -9.47
C TYR A 8 -3.86 -21.73 -10.82
N PRO A 9 -5.19 -21.94 -10.89
CA PRO A 9 -5.87 -22.26 -12.14
C PRO A 9 -5.64 -21.18 -13.20
N LYS A 10 -5.35 -21.61 -14.43
CA LYS A 10 -5.26 -20.71 -15.59
C LYS A 10 -6.64 -20.07 -15.81
N GLY A 11 -6.78 -18.76 -15.56
CA GLY A 11 -8.02 -18.00 -15.78
C GLY A 11 -8.56 -17.22 -14.58
N THR A 12 -7.87 -17.17 -13.42
CA THR A 12 -8.32 -16.47 -12.21
C THR A 12 -8.41 -14.93 -12.32
N GLY A 13 -8.15 -14.34 -13.49
CA GLY A 13 -8.38 -12.91 -13.76
C GLY A 13 -9.39 -12.62 -14.89
N ALA A 14 -9.99 -13.63 -15.53
CA ALA A 14 -10.76 -13.43 -16.75
C ALA A 14 -12.29 -13.40 -16.56
N ASN A 15 -12.80 -13.63 -15.33
CA ASN A 15 -14.23 -13.55 -15.01
C ASN A 15 -14.46 -12.95 -13.61
N LEU A 16 -13.72 -11.88 -13.26
CA LEU A 16 -14.14 -11.01 -12.15
C LEU A 16 -15.36 -10.24 -12.66
N HIS A 17 -16.53 -10.70 -12.23
CA HIS A 17 -17.83 -10.12 -12.48
C HIS A 17 -17.79 -8.60 -12.44
N GLU A 18 -18.47 -7.98 -13.41
CA GLU A 18 -18.71 -6.54 -13.50
C GLU A 18 -18.92 -5.92 -12.12
N TYR A 19 -18.15 -4.89 -11.82
CA TYR A 19 -18.27 -4.09 -10.62
C TYR A 19 -19.73 -3.62 -10.45
N PRO A 20 -20.29 -3.59 -9.22
CA PRO A 20 -21.53 -2.88 -8.98
C PRO A 20 -21.37 -1.44 -9.45
N LYS A 21 -22.30 -0.97 -10.30
CA LYS A 21 -22.26 0.37 -10.88
C LYS A 21 -22.01 1.43 -9.80
N GLY A 22 -20.92 2.20 -9.95
CA GLY A 22 -20.49 3.23 -8.98
C GLY A 22 -19.52 2.79 -7.88
N THR A 23 -19.05 1.53 -7.86
CA THR A 23 -17.99 1.06 -6.96
C THR A 23 -16.75 0.66 -7.76
N GLY A 24 -15.63 1.37 -7.60
CA GLY A 24 -14.40 1.11 -8.36
C GLY A 24 -14.41 1.57 -9.83
N GLU A 25 -15.57 1.69 -10.48
CA GLU A 25 -15.71 2.21 -11.86
C GLU A 25 -15.31 3.69 -12.01
N ASN A 26 -15.34 4.45 -10.91
CA ASN A 26 -14.89 5.86 -10.86
C ASN A 26 -13.46 6.02 -10.32
N LEU A 27 -12.70 4.93 -10.14
CA LEU A 27 -11.25 5.03 -10.16
C LEU A 27 -10.88 5.31 -11.62
N HIS A 28 -11.10 6.56 -12.05
CA HIS A 28 -10.59 7.07 -13.30
C HIS A 28 -9.15 6.56 -13.43
N GLU A 29 -8.76 6.10 -14.63
CA GLU A 29 -7.34 6.05 -14.96
C GLU A 29 -6.70 7.29 -14.35
N TYR A 30 -5.82 7.08 -13.37
CA TYR A 30 -5.13 8.19 -12.74
C TYR A 30 -4.23 8.76 -13.82
N ASN A 31 -4.78 9.72 -14.56
CA ASN A 31 -4.06 10.48 -15.54
C ASN A 31 -2.87 11.06 -14.80
N ALA A 32 -1.68 10.71 -15.27
CA ALA A 32 -0.48 11.24 -14.67
C ALA A 32 -0.62 12.78 -14.65
N PRO A 33 -0.18 13.45 -13.57
CA PRO A 33 -0.20 14.91 -13.54
C PRO A 33 0.53 15.47 -14.78
N PRO A 34 0.20 16.70 -15.23
CA PRO A 34 0.84 17.29 -16.42
C PRO A 34 2.37 17.21 -16.32
N GLY A 35 2.99 16.42 -17.21
CA GLY A 35 4.44 16.15 -17.20
C GLY A 35 4.86 14.76 -16.69
N GLY A 36 3.91 13.91 -16.27
CA GLY A 36 4.18 12.57 -15.74
C GLY A 36 4.56 12.57 -14.25
N TRP A 37 4.55 11.40 -13.62
CA TRP A 37 4.87 11.27 -12.19
C TRP A 37 6.28 11.78 -11.81
N GLY A 38 7.23 11.71 -12.74
CA GLY A 38 8.58 12.28 -12.55
C GLY A 38 8.64 13.82 -12.53
N SER A 39 7.54 14.51 -12.87
CA SER A 39 7.44 15.98 -12.89
C SER A 39 6.75 16.57 -11.66
N VAL A 40 6.22 15.73 -10.77
CA VAL A 40 5.61 16.18 -9.52
C VAL A 40 6.69 16.84 -8.67
N ASP A 41 6.48 18.11 -8.33
CA ASP A 41 7.37 18.83 -7.42
C ASP A 41 7.13 18.38 -5.97
N TYR A 42 7.80 17.29 -5.61
CA TYR A 42 7.77 16.67 -4.29
C TYR A 42 8.30 17.58 -3.16
N SER A 43 8.83 18.77 -3.47
CA SER A 43 9.32 19.73 -2.48
C SER A 43 8.23 20.59 -1.84
N LYS A 44 6.97 20.49 -2.33
CA LYS A 44 5.82 21.26 -1.82
C LYS A 44 4.98 20.53 -0.75
N GLY A 45 5.29 19.27 -0.45
CA GLY A 45 4.88 18.63 0.81
C GLY A 45 5.74 19.18 1.96
N GLY A 46 5.15 19.41 3.13
CA GLY A 46 5.82 20.06 4.27
C GLY A 46 7.26 19.59 4.47
N ALA A 47 8.17 20.55 4.68
CA ALA A 47 9.62 20.35 4.62
C ALA A 47 10.09 19.08 5.36
N ALA A 48 10.81 18.23 4.63
CA ALA A 48 11.57 17.14 5.22
C ALA A 48 12.56 17.70 6.27
N PRO A 49 12.77 17.03 7.41
CA PRO A 49 13.72 17.49 8.41
C PRO A 49 15.14 17.56 7.81
N ALA A 50 15.85 18.66 8.09
CA ALA A 50 17.18 18.96 7.53
C ALA A 50 18.29 17.94 7.89
N LYS A 51 18.00 17.00 8.79
CA LYS A 51 18.82 15.82 9.07
C LYS A 51 17.90 14.62 9.28
N CYS A 52 18.03 13.61 8.43
CA CYS A 52 17.55 12.28 8.76
C CYS A 52 18.38 11.80 9.97
N PRO A 53 17.77 11.40 11.10
CA PRO A 53 18.51 10.76 12.17
C PRO A 53 19.22 9.53 11.61
N GLU A 54 20.42 9.26 12.12
CA GLU A 54 21.18 8.06 11.76
C GLU A 54 20.26 6.84 11.96
N ALA A 55 20.05 6.10 10.87
CA ALA A 55 19.32 4.84 10.81
C ALA A 55 19.48 4.03 12.12
N PRO A 56 18.45 3.93 13.00
CA PRO A 56 18.59 3.11 14.17
C PRO A 56 18.75 1.66 13.69
N LYS A 57 19.94 1.09 13.88
CA LYS A 57 20.10 -0.37 13.87
C LYS A 57 19.15 -0.91 14.92
N MET A 58 18.04 -1.53 14.52
CA MET A 58 17.26 -2.33 15.44
C MET A 58 18.21 -3.39 16.01
N ALA A 59 18.50 -3.32 17.30
CA ALA A 59 19.40 -4.27 17.96
C ALA A 59 18.92 -5.70 17.68
N GLY A 60 19.75 -6.50 16.99
CA GLY A 60 19.41 -7.87 16.60
C GLY A 60 18.80 -8.06 15.21
N SER A 61 18.57 -7.00 14.43
CA SER A 61 18.14 -7.13 13.02
C SER A 61 19.35 -7.36 12.10
N PRO A 62 19.31 -8.35 11.19
CA PRO A 62 20.34 -8.49 10.14
C PRO A 62 20.24 -7.38 9.07
N PHE A 63 19.18 -6.57 9.11
CA PHE A 63 18.91 -5.50 8.16
C PHE A 63 19.20 -4.11 8.77
N THR A 64 19.86 -3.26 8.00
CA THR A 64 20.00 -1.83 8.29
C THR A 64 18.89 -1.08 7.56
N PHE A 65 18.13 -0.24 8.27
CA PHE A 65 17.03 0.54 7.70
C PHE A 65 17.34 2.02 7.80
N THR A 66 17.25 2.74 6.69
CA THR A 66 17.40 4.20 6.60
C THR A 66 16.26 4.94 7.27
N SER A 67 15.06 4.33 7.35
CA SER A 67 13.90 4.91 8.02
C SER A 67 12.93 3.83 8.52
N TYR A 68 12.08 4.23 9.48
CA TYR A 68 10.99 3.40 9.99
C TYR A 68 9.69 4.21 10.09
N TYR A 69 8.58 3.56 9.78
CA TYR A 69 7.25 4.14 9.87
C TYR A 69 6.31 3.19 10.60
N GLU A 70 5.48 3.74 11.48
CA GLU A 70 4.36 3.03 12.09
C GLU A 70 3.06 3.73 11.66
N VAL A 71 2.27 3.05 10.84
CA VAL A 71 1.01 3.56 10.33
C VAL A 71 -0.14 2.93 11.08
N LYS A 72 -0.95 3.78 11.72
CA LYS A 72 -2.20 3.39 12.35
C LYS A 72 -3.33 3.65 11.37
N ALA A 73 -3.81 2.59 10.75
CA ALA A 73 -4.86 2.64 9.76
C ALA A 73 -6.23 2.41 10.41
N THR A 74 -7.19 3.26 10.12
CA THR A 74 -8.55 3.17 10.67
C THR A 74 -9.61 3.35 9.58
N PRO A 75 -10.84 2.86 9.79
CA PRO A 75 -11.90 2.95 8.79
C PRO A 75 -12.32 4.39 8.47
N ASP A 76 -12.27 5.30 9.43
CA ASP A 76 -12.69 6.71 9.28
C ASP A 76 -11.79 7.51 8.34
N GLN A 77 -10.58 7.02 8.04
CA GLN A 77 -9.64 7.67 7.14
C GLN A 77 -9.83 7.29 5.67
N VAL A 78 -10.73 6.33 5.37
CA VAL A 78 -10.94 5.81 4.01
C VAL A 78 -11.72 6.81 3.16
N VAL A 79 -11.19 7.08 1.96
CA VAL A 79 -11.75 8.01 0.97
C VAL A 79 -11.80 7.37 -0.41
N ASN A 80 -12.71 7.84 -1.25
CA ASN A 80 -12.74 7.58 -2.69
C ASN A 80 -12.56 8.92 -3.43
N GLY A 81 -11.41 9.09 -4.09
CA GLY A 81 -10.97 10.41 -4.56
C GLY A 81 -10.67 11.30 -3.35
N THR A 82 -11.49 12.32 -3.13
CA THR A 82 -11.42 13.17 -1.91
C THR A 82 -12.64 13.03 -1.02
N THR A 83 -13.56 12.14 -1.37
CA THR A 83 -14.83 11.95 -0.65
C THR A 83 -14.65 10.88 0.43
N PRO A 84 -14.86 11.20 1.72
CA PRO A 84 -14.87 10.19 2.78
C PRO A 84 -15.97 9.16 2.54
N THR A 85 -15.61 7.89 2.50
CA THR A 85 -16.58 6.78 2.39
C THR A 85 -16.74 6.03 3.70
N GLY A 86 -15.73 6.14 4.59
CA GLY A 86 -15.55 5.18 5.66
C GLY A 86 -15.07 3.83 5.12
N GLY A 87 -14.48 3.05 6.01
CA GLY A 87 -14.02 1.69 5.76
C GLY A 87 -14.85 0.65 6.48
N LEU A 88 -14.24 -0.49 6.77
CA LEU A 88 -14.90 -1.58 7.46
C LEU A 88 -15.02 -1.27 8.97
N ALA A 89 -16.23 -0.96 9.43
CA ALA A 89 -16.48 -0.63 10.83
C ALA A 89 -15.88 -1.66 11.80
N GLY A 90 -15.20 -1.17 12.84
CA GLY A 90 -14.54 -1.98 13.87
C GLY A 90 -13.19 -2.59 13.46
N ALA A 91 -12.78 -2.47 12.20
CA ALA A 91 -11.45 -2.88 11.76
C ALA A 91 -10.39 -1.84 12.13
N SER A 92 -9.14 -2.28 12.25
CA SER A 92 -7.97 -1.39 12.35
C SER A 92 -6.75 -2.06 11.75
N GLY A 93 -5.75 -1.28 11.40
CA GLY A 93 -4.49 -1.78 10.83
C GLY A 93 -3.28 -1.16 11.50
N LEU A 94 -2.23 -1.94 11.65
CA LEU A 94 -0.92 -1.51 12.11
C LEU A 94 0.12 -1.94 11.08
N PHE A 95 0.70 -0.97 10.37
CA PHE A 95 1.74 -1.22 9.38
C PHE A 95 3.06 -0.72 9.95
N LYS A 96 3.93 -1.66 10.33
CA LYS A 96 5.30 -1.36 10.74
C LYS A 96 6.19 -1.58 9.55
N ILE A 97 6.80 -0.50 9.08
CA ILE A 97 7.57 -0.47 7.83
C ILE A 97 8.99 -0.05 8.17
N GLY A 98 9.97 -0.82 7.72
CA GLY A 98 11.38 -0.43 7.69
C GLY A 98 11.84 -0.31 6.24
N ILE A 99 12.49 0.79 5.90
CA ILE A 99 12.97 1.06 4.53
C ILE A 99 14.49 1.14 4.55
N ASN A 100 15.13 0.63 3.49
CA ASN A 100 16.51 0.92 3.15
C ASN A 100 16.55 1.48 1.73
N SER A 101 16.73 2.79 1.63
CA SER A 101 16.72 3.49 0.35
C SER A 101 17.96 3.25 -0.50
N GLU A 102 19.09 2.89 0.09
CA GLU A 102 20.29 2.51 -0.66
C GLU A 102 20.09 1.19 -1.41
N LEU A 103 19.35 0.26 -0.81
CA LEU A 103 19.05 -1.06 -1.39
C LEU A 103 17.74 -1.10 -2.17
N ASN A 104 16.98 0.01 -2.19
CA ASN A 104 15.60 0.05 -2.67
C ASN A 104 14.73 -1.05 -2.04
N LEU A 105 14.87 -1.25 -0.73
CA LEU A 105 14.29 -2.34 0.04
C LEU A 105 13.24 -1.81 1.03
N ILE A 106 12.15 -2.54 1.18
CA ILE A 106 11.14 -2.33 2.21
C ILE A 106 10.88 -3.65 2.95
N CYS A 107 10.97 -3.64 4.26
CA CYS A 107 10.50 -4.71 5.13
C CYS A 107 9.28 -4.26 5.90
N TYR A 108 8.35 -5.18 6.15
CA TYR A 108 7.06 -4.86 6.74
C TYR A 108 6.64 -5.93 7.75
N ASN A 109 5.90 -5.48 8.75
CA ASN A 109 5.06 -6.29 9.61
C ASN A 109 3.69 -5.59 9.67
N ILE A 110 2.72 -6.17 8.99
CA ILE A 110 1.38 -5.63 8.80
C ILE A 110 0.42 -6.50 9.59
N GLU A 111 -0.36 -5.88 10.46
CA GLU A 111 -1.42 -6.52 11.23
C GLU A 111 -2.74 -5.83 10.96
N ILE A 112 -3.77 -6.60 10.62
CA ILE A 112 -5.13 -6.10 10.43
C ILE A 112 -6.04 -6.80 11.44
N TYR A 113 -6.74 -6.00 12.22
CA TYR A 113 -7.63 -6.43 13.29
C TYR A 113 -9.07 -6.36 12.82
N ASN A 114 -9.88 -7.36 13.18
CA ASN A 114 -11.31 -7.46 12.87
C ASN A 114 -11.64 -7.33 11.37
N PHE A 115 -10.73 -7.81 10.50
CA PHE A 115 -10.98 -7.87 9.06
C PHE A 115 -12.13 -8.84 8.74
N ARG A 116 -13.02 -8.44 7.83
CA ARG A 116 -14.15 -9.23 7.37
C ARG A 116 -14.23 -9.21 5.85
N GLY A 117 -14.88 -10.22 5.28
CA GLY A 117 -14.95 -10.43 3.83
C GLY A 117 -13.65 -10.98 3.26
N ASP A 118 -13.52 -10.81 1.94
CA ASP A 118 -12.42 -11.32 1.15
C ASP A 118 -11.50 -10.17 0.70
N TYR A 119 -10.24 -10.47 0.43
CA TYR A 119 -9.35 -9.50 -0.20
C TYR A 119 -9.81 -9.22 -1.63
N SER A 120 -10.01 -7.94 -1.94
CA SER A 120 -10.48 -7.50 -3.25
C SER A 120 -9.77 -6.21 -3.64
N SER A 121 -9.17 -6.17 -4.83
CA SER A 121 -8.41 -5.03 -5.33
C SER A 121 -8.17 -5.16 -6.83
N PRO A 122 -8.09 -4.04 -7.58
CA PRO A 122 -7.64 -4.03 -8.97
C PRO A 122 -6.15 -4.38 -9.14
N ALA A 123 -5.33 -4.18 -8.11
CA ALA A 123 -3.91 -4.54 -8.09
C ALA A 123 -3.70 -6.03 -7.75
N ALA A 124 -2.47 -6.52 -7.88
CA ALA A 124 -2.10 -7.92 -7.67
C ALA A 124 -2.45 -8.44 -6.26
N THR A 125 -2.47 -7.55 -5.27
CA THR A 125 -2.95 -7.81 -3.91
C THR A 125 -3.86 -6.67 -3.45
N ALA A 126 -4.39 -6.77 -2.24
CA ALA A 126 -5.33 -5.82 -1.65
C ALA A 126 -4.73 -5.03 -0.48
N THR A 127 -3.41 -5.06 -0.30
CA THR A 127 -2.71 -4.37 0.80
C THR A 127 -1.57 -3.56 0.21
N HIS A 128 -1.54 -2.25 0.42
CA HIS A 128 -0.69 -1.37 -0.39
C HIS A 128 0.02 -0.27 0.40
N ILE A 129 1.01 0.34 -0.25
CA ILE A 129 1.34 1.75 -0.06
C ILE A 129 0.92 2.51 -1.32
N HIS A 130 0.17 3.58 -1.14
CA HIS A 130 -0.22 4.52 -2.18
C HIS A 130 0.54 5.82 -2.08
N GLU A 131 0.71 6.50 -3.22
CA GLU A 131 1.23 7.86 -3.30
C GLU A 131 0.07 8.86 -3.41
N ALA A 132 -0.31 9.46 -2.29
CA ALA A 132 -1.20 10.61 -2.25
C ALA A 132 -1.09 11.37 -0.92
N ALA A 133 -1.45 12.65 -0.97
CA ALA A 133 -1.65 13.45 0.22
C ALA A 133 -2.81 12.91 1.10
N LYS A 134 -2.79 13.32 2.37
CA LYS A 134 -3.85 12.98 3.33
C LYS A 134 -5.22 13.41 2.81
N GLY A 135 -6.18 12.48 2.87
CA GLY A 135 -7.56 12.70 2.42
C GLY A 135 -7.76 12.60 0.91
N ALA A 136 -6.72 12.24 0.13
CA ALA A 136 -6.83 12.00 -1.31
C ALA A 136 -6.45 10.56 -1.67
N SER A 137 -7.12 9.99 -2.67
CA SER A 137 -6.70 8.73 -3.31
C SER A 137 -5.59 8.98 -4.33
N GLY A 138 -4.76 7.97 -4.56
CA GLY A 138 -3.69 8.00 -5.57
C GLY A 138 -3.33 6.58 -6.00
N PRO A 139 -2.36 6.40 -6.89
CA PRO A 139 -1.97 5.07 -7.36
C PRO A 139 -1.25 4.27 -6.28
N PRO A 140 -1.42 2.93 -6.23
CA PRO A 140 -0.57 2.08 -5.44
C PRO A 140 0.85 2.08 -6.03
N ARG A 141 1.85 2.12 -5.16
CA ARG A 141 3.27 2.03 -5.51
C ARG A 141 3.92 0.75 -5.01
N ILE A 142 3.36 0.16 -3.96
CA ILE A 142 3.81 -1.11 -3.39
C ILE A 142 2.59 -1.99 -3.15
N ALA A 143 2.66 -3.24 -3.60
CA ALA A 143 1.66 -4.26 -3.32
C ALA A 143 2.25 -5.33 -2.38
N PHE A 144 1.73 -5.42 -1.17
CA PHE A 144 2.17 -6.41 -0.18
C PHE A 144 1.36 -7.70 -0.30
N PRO A 145 1.93 -8.87 0.02
CA PRO A 145 1.14 -10.06 0.26
C PRO A 145 0.04 -9.77 1.27
N ASN A 146 -1.18 -10.19 0.95
CA ASN A 146 -2.33 -9.98 1.83
C ASN A 146 -2.08 -10.66 3.19
N PRO A 147 -2.36 -9.99 4.30
CA PRO A 147 -2.29 -10.61 5.63
C PRO A 147 -3.10 -11.91 5.72
N VAL A 148 -2.53 -12.93 6.34
CA VAL A 148 -3.21 -14.21 6.56
C VAL A 148 -3.75 -14.28 7.97
N ASP A 149 -4.88 -14.95 8.17
CA ASP A 149 -5.45 -15.13 9.51
C ASP A 149 -4.49 -15.92 10.41
N VAL A 150 -4.10 -15.31 11.54
CA VAL A 150 -3.24 -15.91 12.56
C VAL A 150 -4.01 -16.19 13.85
N GLY A 151 -5.35 -16.06 13.82
CA GLY A 151 -6.25 -16.28 14.94
C GLY A 151 -6.58 -15.00 15.71
N ASN A 152 -7.56 -15.11 16.61
CA ASN A 152 -8.01 -14.03 17.51
C ASN A 152 -8.43 -12.74 16.79
N GLY A 153 -8.96 -12.86 15.57
CA GLY A 153 -9.39 -11.70 14.77
C GLY A 153 -8.23 -10.88 14.21
N VAL A 154 -7.02 -11.43 14.17
CA VAL A 154 -5.82 -10.77 13.62
C VAL A 154 -5.40 -11.48 12.33
N ARG A 155 -5.19 -10.69 11.28
CA ARG A 155 -4.49 -11.14 10.08
C ARG A 155 -3.12 -10.50 10.02
N ARG A 156 -2.07 -11.25 9.69
CA ARG A 156 -0.68 -10.76 9.67
C ARG A 156 0.04 -11.05 8.34
N SER A 157 0.84 -10.10 7.87
CA SER A 157 1.78 -10.24 6.77
C SER A 157 3.15 -9.74 7.20
N VAL A 158 4.20 -10.55 7.04
CA VAL A 158 5.58 -10.18 7.40
C VAL A 158 6.51 -10.57 6.27
N GLY A 159 7.40 -9.66 5.89
CA GLY A 159 8.40 -9.97 4.88
C GLY A 159 9.20 -8.74 4.46
N CYS A 160 9.97 -8.91 3.40
CA CYS A 160 10.67 -7.84 2.72
C CYS A 160 10.45 -7.94 1.21
N GLN A 161 10.47 -6.80 0.53
CA GLN A 161 10.46 -6.67 -0.92
C GLN A 161 11.56 -5.72 -1.34
N GLN A 162 12.28 -6.10 -2.40
CA GLN A 162 13.28 -5.24 -3.01
C GLN A 162 12.76 -4.79 -4.38
N GLY A 163 12.98 -3.53 -4.71
CA GLY A 163 12.60 -2.99 -6.01
C GLY A 163 13.45 -3.57 -7.16
N PRO A 164 13.03 -3.37 -8.43
CA PRO A 164 11.87 -2.57 -8.84
C PRO A 164 10.55 -3.20 -8.42
N PHE A 165 9.65 -2.37 -7.89
CA PHE A 165 8.35 -2.82 -7.39
C PHE A 165 7.36 -3.00 -8.54
N LYS A 166 6.35 -3.83 -8.31
CA LYS A 166 5.22 -4.02 -9.21
C LYS A 166 3.95 -4.10 -8.41
N THR A 167 2.91 -3.47 -8.94
CA THR A 167 1.58 -3.47 -8.35
C THR A 167 0.62 -4.34 -9.14
N GLY A 168 0.92 -4.61 -10.42
CA GLY A 168 0.03 -5.31 -11.34
C GLY A 168 -1.14 -4.46 -11.84
N LEU A 169 -1.28 -3.24 -11.32
CA LEU A 169 -2.26 -2.26 -11.81
C LEU A 169 -1.60 -1.41 -12.88
N LEU A 170 -2.26 -1.26 -14.03
CA LEU A 170 -1.78 -0.42 -15.12
C LEU A 170 -2.49 0.93 -15.11
N ALA A 171 -1.74 2.00 -15.32
CA ALA A 171 -2.24 3.34 -15.64
C ALA A 171 -1.54 3.83 -16.91
N ASN A 172 -2.31 4.23 -17.93
CA ASN A 172 -1.76 4.66 -19.23
C ASN A 172 -0.80 3.63 -19.85
N GLY A 173 -1.11 2.33 -19.72
CA GLY A 173 -0.32 1.23 -20.27
C GLY A 173 0.96 0.86 -19.50
N LYS A 174 1.20 1.45 -18.32
CA LYS A 174 2.36 1.17 -17.47
C LYS A 174 1.96 0.76 -16.06
N ASP A 175 2.75 -0.10 -15.41
CA ASP A 175 2.51 -0.45 -14.00
C ASP A 175 2.55 0.81 -13.14
N THR A 176 1.63 0.92 -12.17
CA THR A 176 1.60 2.08 -11.27
C THR A 176 2.83 2.18 -10.37
N ALA A 177 3.68 1.16 -10.28
CA ALA A 177 4.99 1.24 -9.64
C ALA A 177 6.15 1.52 -10.61
N ASP A 178 5.91 1.71 -11.92
CA ASP A 178 6.98 2.01 -12.89
C ASP A 178 7.71 3.31 -12.50
N GLY A 179 9.04 3.23 -12.40
CA GLY A 179 9.88 4.35 -11.96
C GLY A 179 9.79 4.71 -10.47
N PHE A 180 9.01 3.98 -9.67
CA PHE A 180 8.93 4.19 -8.23
C PHE A 180 10.20 3.69 -7.53
N HIS A 181 10.72 4.51 -6.61
CA HIS A 181 11.87 4.18 -5.78
C HIS A 181 11.58 4.52 -4.32
N ILE A 182 11.98 3.66 -3.39
CA ILE A 182 11.57 3.75 -1.99
C ILE A 182 12.03 5.05 -1.30
N SER A 183 13.12 5.66 -1.79
CA SER A 183 13.59 6.97 -1.32
C SER A 183 12.59 8.10 -1.50
N GLN A 184 11.56 7.94 -2.36
CA GLN A 184 10.48 8.92 -2.49
C GLN A 184 9.62 8.98 -1.23
N ILE A 185 9.41 7.85 -0.54
CA ILE A 185 8.72 7.82 0.76
C ILE A 185 9.50 8.60 1.81
N GLU A 186 10.83 8.42 1.84
CA GLU A 186 11.67 9.11 2.82
C GLU A 186 11.69 10.62 2.61
N LYS A 187 11.65 11.06 1.34
CA LYS A 187 11.61 12.49 0.98
C LYS A 187 10.29 13.15 1.33
N ASN A 188 9.17 12.44 1.23
CA ASN A 188 7.85 12.99 1.50
C ASN A 188 6.88 11.94 2.09
N PRO A 189 7.05 11.52 3.35
CA PRO A 189 6.22 10.46 3.92
C PRO A 189 4.75 10.87 4.06
N ALA A 190 4.46 12.17 4.25
CA ALA A 190 3.10 12.70 4.26
C ALA A 190 2.39 12.62 2.89
N GLY A 191 3.14 12.31 1.82
CA GLY A 191 2.62 12.01 0.49
C GLY A 191 2.31 10.54 0.26
N PHE A 192 2.43 9.67 1.27
CA PHE A 192 2.14 8.24 1.16
C PHE A 192 1.23 7.73 2.27
N PHE A 193 0.33 6.81 1.93
CA PHE A 193 -0.55 6.16 2.88
C PHE A 193 -0.54 4.64 2.69
N ALA A 194 -0.81 3.90 3.76
CA ALA A 194 -1.00 2.45 3.72
C ALA A 194 -2.47 2.11 3.93
N ASP A 195 -2.94 1.07 3.25
CA ASP A 195 -4.30 0.60 3.34
C ASP A 195 -4.43 -0.90 3.11
N THR A 196 -5.65 -1.39 3.33
CA THR A 196 -6.03 -2.74 2.98
C THR A 196 -7.48 -2.73 2.52
N HIS A 197 -7.78 -3.37 1.41
CA HIS A 197 -9.11 -3.45 0.82
C HIS A 197 -9.83 -4.76 1.18
N SER A 198 -11.15 -4.67 1.26
CA SER A 198 -12.06 -5.80 1.50
C SER A 198 -13.18 -5.78 0.47
N SER A 199 -13.73 -6.95 0.12
CA SER A 199 -14.94 -7.07 -0.68
C SER A 199 -16.15 -6.34 -0.06
N LEU A 200 -16.14 -6.11 1.26
CA LEU A 200 -17.18 -5.34 1.97
C LEU A 200 -16.88 -3.84 2.07
N ALA A 201 -15.67 -3.42 1.69
CA ALA A 201 -15.21 -2.04 1.72
C ALA A 201 -14.17 -1.83 0.61
N VAL A 202 -14.66 -1.80 -0.63
CA VAL A 202 -13.83 -1.76 -1.84
C VAL A 202 -12.91 -0.53 -1.90
N PRO A 203 -13.32 0.69 -1.49
CA PRO A 203 -12.40 1.83 -1.40
C PRO A 203 -11.29 1.66 -0.36
N GLY A 204 -11.41 0.70 0.55
CA GLY A 204 -10.48 0.41 1.63
C GLY A 204 -11.23 -0.07 2.88
N ALA A 205 -10.78 -1.15 3.49
CA ALA A 205 -11.23 -1.56 4.82
C ALA A 205 -10.64 -0.65 5.91
N VAL A 206 -9.37 -0.28 5.77
CA VAL A 206 -8.65 0.63 6.67
C VAL A 206 -7.64 1.46 5.86
N ARG A 207 -7.38 2.69 6.31
CA ARG A 207 -6.36 3.58 5.71
C ARG A 207 -5.61 4.36 6.79
N GLY A 208 -4.33 4.64 6.59
CA GLY A 208 -3.54 5.54 7.44
C GLY A 208 -2.39 6.20 6.68
N GLN A 209 -2.09 7.46 6.98
CA GLN A 209 -0.96 8.19 6.39
C GLN A 209 0.37 7.79 7.06
N LEU A 210 1.48 7.82 6.31
CA LEU A 210 2.81 7.50 6.85
C LEU A 210 3.40 8.59 7.76
N ALA A 211 2.91 9.84 7.66
CA ALA A 211 3.25 10.97 8.54
C ALA A 211 2.08 11.94 8.69
#